data_AF-A0A5M4FDC0-F1
#
_entry.id   AF-A0A5M4FDC0-F1
#
_cell.length_a   1.000
_cell.length_b   1.000
_cell.length_c   1.000
_cell.angle_alpha   90.00
_cell.angle_beta   90.00
_cell.angle_gamma   90.00
#
_symmetry.space_group_name_H-M   'P 1'
#
loop_
_entity.id
_entity.type
_entity.pdbx_description
1 polymer ?
#
loop_
_entity_poly.entity_id
_entity_poly.type
_entity_poly.pdbx_seq_one_letter_code
_entity_poly.pdbx_strand_id
1 'polypeptide(L)'
;MAKTIDAQLPVDIFDVQVNIPLIHQVVVAQLAAARQGTHSTKTRGEVSGGGKKPYRQKGTGRARQGSIRAPQYNGGGIVHGPTPRSYDQRTPKKMKAAALRGALSDRARSGRLHVVDSIVAGDKPSTKLALAALRELTPRPRVLIVVDRDDTITSLSLRNAGETVILTFDQVNTYDVLLSDDIVFTQSAFDAFVAARSAEGVKTIALSAAATEVDARDAKPAAKKAPAKKAPAKKAAATEAVADEDKPAKKAPAKKAPAKAADEAPAKKASTAKKAPAKKAAADEDKPAKKAAAKKAPAAKKAPAKKTAAKKAAPGGDDK
;
A
#
# COMPACT_ATOMS: atom_id res chain seq x y z
N MET A 1 20.33 -6.14 -27.31
CA MET A 1 19.73 -7.38 -26.77
C MET A 1 20.13 -7.44 -25.31
N ALA A 2 19.19 -7.62 -24.39
CA ALA A 2 19.51 -7.82 -22.99
C ALA A 2 19.98 -9.27 -22.81
N LYS A 3 21.21 -9.47 -22.33
CA LYS A 3 21.78 -10.81 -22.16
C LYS A 3 21.46 -11.34 -20.77
N THR A 4 20.67 -12.41 -20.70
CA THR A 4 20.40 -13.13 -19.45
C THR A 4 21.66 -13.81 -18.94
N ILE A 5 21.89 -13.74 -17.62
CA ILE A 5 23.03 -14.32 -16.91
C ILE A 5 22.49 -15.42 -15.98
N ASP A 6 23.19 -16.56 -15.93
CA ASP A 6 22.91 -17.61 -14.93
C ASP A 6 23.57 -17.21 -13.59
N ALA A 7 22.85 -16.41 -12.82
CA ALA A 7 23.32 -15.87 -11.55
C ALA A 7 23.26 -16.91 -10.40
N GLN A 8 24.12 -16.75 -9.41
CA GLN A 8 24.11 -17.58 -8.20
C GLN A 8 23.15 -16.99 -7.16
N LEU A 9 22.07 -17.72 -6.85
CA LEU A 9 21.01 -17.34 -5.93
C LEU A 9 21.30 -17.89 -4.51
N PRO A 10 21.45 -17.06 -3.47
CA PRO A 10 21.53 -17.53 -2.08
C PRO A 10 20.22 -18.20 -1.62
N VAL A 11 20.36 -19.40 -1.03
CA VAL A 11 19.25 -20.22 -0.53
C VAL A 11 18.42 -19.51 0.54
N ASP A 12 19.04 -18.70 1.41
CA ASP A 12 18.34 -18.00 2.49
C ASP A 12 17.43 -16.84 2.01
N ILE A 13 17.55 -16.43 0.75
CA ILE A 13 16.75 -15.39 0.12
C ILE A 13 15.77 -15.96 -0.91
N PHE A 14 16.23 -16.88 -1.76
CA PHE A 14 15.51 -17.34 -2.96
C PHE A 14 14.97 -18.78 -2.88
N ASP A 15 15.25 -19.52 -1.80
CA ASP A 15 14.68 -20.86 -1.59
C ASP A 15 14.06 -21.03 -0.18
N VAL A 16 13.29 -20.03 0.24
CA VAL A 16 12.55 -20.05 1.51
C VAL A 16 11.13 -20.56 1.28
N GLN A 17 10.63 -21.39 2.21
CA GLN A 17 9.25 -21.88 2.15
C GLN A 17 8.24 -20.72 2.23
N VAL A 18 7.35 -20.66 1.23
CA VAL A 18 6.33 -19.62 1.10
C VAL A 18 5.30 -19.70 2.23
N ASN A 19 5.06 -18.58 2.92
CA ASN A 19 4.07 -18.45 3.98
C ASN A 19 3.01 -17.41 3.58
N ILE A 20 1.89 -17.88 3.02
CA ILE A 20 0.83 -17.03 2.47
C ILE A 20 0.19 -16.10 3.53
N PRO A 21 -0.20 -16.56 4.75
CA PRO A 21 -0.72 -15.67 5.79
C PRO A 21 0.22 -14.52 6.16
N LEU A 22 1.52 -14.81 6.30
CA LEU A 22 2.53 -13.81 6.65
C LEU A 22 2.72 -12.78 5.52
N ILE A 23 2.75 -13.24 4.27
CA ILE A 23 2.83 -12.38 3.08
C ILE A 23 1.59 -11.48 2.98
N HIS A 24 0.39 -12.04 3.13
CA HIS A 24 -0.87 -11.30 3.14
C HIS A 24 -0.87 -10.21 4.22
N GLN A 25 -0.43 -10.50 5.45
CA GLN A 25 -0.37 -9.52 6.52
C GLN A 25 0.57 -8.34 6.21
N VAL A 26 1.75 -8.62 5.64
CA VAL A 26 2.70 -7.57 5.23
C VAL A 26 2.14 -6.70 4.10
N VAL A 27 1.50 -7.31 3.10
CA VAL A 27 0.85 -6.61 1.98
C VAL A 27 -0.30 -5.73 2.47
N VAL A 28 -1.18 -6.24 3.34
CA VAL A 28 -2.28 -5.46 3.92
C VAL A 28 -1.75 -4.28 4.73
N ALA A 29 -0.67 -4.47 5.52
CA ALA A 29 -0.05 -3.38 6.26
C ALA A 29 0.57 -2.31 5.33
N GLN A 30 1.22 -2.72 4.23
CA GLN A 30 1.77 -1.78 3.23
C GLN A 30 0.65 -1.01 2.52
N LEU A 31 -0.42 -1.68 2.10
CA LEU A 31 -1.60 -1.05 1.50
C LEU A 31 -2.38 -0.17 2.49
N ALA A 32 -2.31 -0.45 3.79
CA ALA A 32 -2.88 0.40 4.83
C ALA A 32 -2.04 1.67 5.04
N ALA A 33 -0.71 1.54 5.11
CA ALA A 33 0.20 2.68 5.23
C ALA A 33 0.15 3.64 4.01
N ALA A 34 -0.18 3.13 2.82
CA ALA A 34 -0.41 3.95 1.63
C ALA A 34 -1.70 4.81 1.67
N ARG A 35 -2.62 4.57 2.62
CA ARG A 35 -3.88 5.32 2.73
C ARG A 35 -3.68 6.65 3.47
N GLN A 36 -3.87 7.75 2.76
CA GLN A 36 -3.67 9.12 3.27
C GLN A 36 -4.58 9.50 4.46
N GLY A 37 -5.78 8.91 4.58
CA GLY A 37 -6.66 9.15 5.74
C GLY A 37 -7.22 10.57 5.87
N THR A 38 -7.22 11.37 4.80
CA THR A 38 -7.58 12.81 4.78
C THR A 38 -9.08 13.12 4.82
N HIS A 39 -9.92 12.14 5.18
CA HIS A 39 -11.37 12.32 5.28
C HIS A 39 -11.77 12.98 6.62
N SER A 40 -12.64 13.98 6.55
CA SER A 40 -13.19 14.64 7.73
C SER A 40 -14.65 15.02 7.51
N THR A 41 -15.41 15.08 8.60
CA THR A 41 -16.80 15.56 8.64
C THR A 41 -16.99 16.46 9.86
N LYS A 42 -17.81 17.49 9.73
CA LYS A 42 -18.08 18.40 10.83
C LYS A 42 -19.05 17.78 11.82
N THR A 43 -18.59 17.59 13.04
CA THR A 43 -19.43 17.28 14.20
C THR A 43 -20.34 18.46 14.54
N ARG A 44 -21.32 18.26 15.41
CA ARG A 44 -22.26 19.30 15.88
C ARG A 44 -21.55 20.55 16.45
N GLY A 45 -20.35 20.41 17.00
CA GLY A 45 -19.54 21.53 17.49
C GLY A 45 -18.95 22.40 16.39
N GLU A 46 -18.54 21.79 15.28
CA GLU A 46 -17.73 22.40 14.20
C GLU A 46 -18.57 22.98 13.04
N VAL A 47 -19.83 22.58 12.91
CA VAL A 47 -20.82 23.26 12.06
C VAL A 47 -21.05 24.69 12.57
N SER A 48 -21.46 25.66 11.74
CA SER A 48 -21.71 27.06 12.17
C SER A 48 -23.13 27.29 12.75
N GLY A 49 -23.41 28.47 13.33
CA GLY A 49 -24.73 28.83 13.89
C GLY A 49 -25.01 28.27 15.30
N GLY A 50 -26.19 27.70 15.56
CA GLY A 50 -26.43 26.72 16.65
C GLY A 50 -26.37 27.13 18.13
N GLY A 51 -25.78 28.28 18.49
CA GLY A 51 -25.49 28.67 19.87
C GLY A 51 -26.69 29.16 20.71
N LYS A 52 -27.83 29.43 20.09
CA LYS A 52 -29.10 29.78 20.77
C LYS A 52 -30.12 28.66 20.61
N LYS A 53 -30.87 28.39 21.67
CA LYS A 53 -32.00 27.45 21.64
C LYS A 53 -33.09 27.95 20.68
N PRO A 54 -33.65 27.11 19.78
CA PRO A 54 -34.62 27.58 18.78
C PRO A 54 -35.90 28.17 19.34
N TYR A 55 -36.42 27.64 20.46
CA TYR A 55 -37.63 28.11 21.15
C TYR A 55 -37.70 27.62 22.61
N ARG A 56 -38.69 28.11 23.37
CA ARG A 56 -38.94 27.74 24.77
C ARG A 56 -39.18 26.22 24.95
N GLN A 57 -38.83 25.69 26.13
CA GLN A 57 -38.82 24.23 26.42
C GLN A 57 -40.20 23.55 26.40
N LYS A 58 -41.27 24.31 26.67
CA LYS A 58 -42.67 23.85 26.72
C LYS A 58 -43.58 24.93 26.12
N GLY A 59 -44.81 24.56 25.74
CA GLY A 59 -45.84 25.50 25.31
C GLY A 59 -45.71 26.01 23.86
N THR A 60 -45.14 25.24 22.94
CA THR A 60 -45.03 25.59 21.51
C THR A 60 -45.71 24.60 20.57
N GLY A 61 -46.25 23.49 21.08
CA GLY A 61 -46.81 22.38 20.28
C GLY A 61 -45.77 21.58 19.45
N ARG A 62 -44.51 22.03 19.39
CA ARG A 62 -43.44 21.40 18.62
C ARG A 62 -42.62 20.42 19.47
N ALA A 63 -41.97 19.46 18.82
CA ALA A 63 -40.99 18.57 19.45
C ALA A 63 -39.88 19.37 20.18
N ARG A 64 -39.28 18.80 21.22
CA ARG A 64 -38.25 19.52 22.01
C ARG A 64 -36.93 19.55 21.25
N GLN A 65 -36.35 20.74 21.09
CA GLN A 65 -35.09 20.92 20.36
C GLN A 65 -34.11 21.81 21.15
N GLY A 66 -32.85 21.37 21.23
CA GLY A 66 -31.79 22.08 21.94
C GLY A 66 -30.98 23.03 21.07
N SER A 67 -30.82 22.74 19.77
CA SER A 67 -30.01 23.51 18.82
C SER A 67 -30.40 23.14 17.39
N ILE A 68 -30.27 24.07 16.45
CA ILE A 68 -30.48 23.82 15.01
C ILE A 68 -29.38 22.94 14.37
N ARG A 69 -28.22 22.77 15.02
CA ARG A 69 -27.12 21.92 14.52
C ARG A 69 -27.25 20.43 14.89
N ALA A 70 -28.35 20.02 15.50
CA ALA A 70 -28.49 18.63 15.96
C ALA A 70 -28.59 17.66 14.76
N PRO A 71 -28.13 16.40 14.87
CA PRO A 71 -27.95 15.51 13.71
C PRO A 71 -29.23 15.21 12.92
N GLN A 72 -30.39 15.27 13.57
CA GLN A 72 -31.71 15.11 12.95
C GLN A 72 -32.19 16.32 12.14
N TYR A 73 -31.44 17.44 12.15
CA TYR A 73 -31.74 18.62 11.34
C TYR A 73 -30.97 18.59 10.01
N ASN A 74 -31.60 19.11 8.96
CA ASN A 74 -30.92 19.43 7.71
C ASN A 74 -29.81 20.46 7.97
N GLY A 75 -28.58 20.19 7.53
CA GLY A 75 -27.40 21.00 7.86
C GLY A 75 -26.89 20.83 9.30
N GLY A 76 -27.41 19.84 10.04
CA GLY A 76 -26.87 19.42 11.34
C GLY A 76 -25.48 18.76 11.22
N GLY A 77 -24.80 18.64 12.36
CA GLY A 77 -23.51 17.94 12.41
C GLY A 77 -23.66 16.42 12.44
N ILE A 78 -22.68 15.71 11.86
CA ILE A 78 -22.66 14.24 11.83
C ILE A 78 -22.16 13.70 13.18
N VAL A 79 -22.76 12.61 13.68
CA VAL A 79 -22.39 12.01 14.99
C VAL A 79 -21.17 11.11 14.89
N HIS A 80 -21.24 10.10 14.02
CA HIS A 80 -20.19 9.11 13.79
C HIS A 80 -19.77 9.17 12.33
N GLY A 81 -19.13 10.29 11.97
CA GLY A 81 -18.59 10.51 10.65
C GLY A 81 -17.13 10.12 10.54
N PRO A 82 -16.57 10.05 9.32
CA PRO A 82 -15.14 9.88 9.12
C PRO A 82 -14.36 11.04 9.75
N THR A 83 -13.29 10.68 10.47
CA THR A 83 -12.33 11.59 11.09
C THR A 83 -10.92 11.29 10.58
N PRO A 84 -10.03 12.30 10.43
CA PRO A 84 -8.69 12.06 9.93
C PRO A 84 -7.89 11.14 10.85
N ARG A 85 -7.31 10.08 10.29
CA ARG A 85 -6.52 9.10 11.05
C ARG A 85 -5.43 8.46 10.20
N SER A 86 -4.33 8.07 10.85
CA SER A 86 -3.36 7.16 10.25
C SER A 86 -3.96 5.76 10.14
N TYR A 87 -3.63 5.07 9.05
CA TYR A 87 -3.93 3.66 8.80
C TYR A 87 -2.69 2.77 8.94
N ASP A 88 -1.52 3.34 9.29
CA ASP A 88 -0.27 2.59 9.43
C ASP A 88 -0.37 1.49 10.51
N GLN A 89 0.23 0.33 10.21
CA GLN A 89 0.20 -0.86 11.05
C GLN A 89 1.63 -1.33 11.33
N ARG A 90 2.06 -1.19 12.59
CA ARG A 90 3.42 -1.55 13.02
C ARG A 90 3.70 -3.03 12.79
N THR A 91 4.43 -3.32 11.72
CA THR A 91 4.83 -4.67 11.33
C THR A 91 6.29 -4.94 11.71
N PRO A 92 6.61 -6.01 12.46
CA PRO A 92 7.99 -6.36 12.85
C PRO A 92 8.96 -6.51 11.66
N LYS A 93 10.20 -6.04 11.84
CA LYS A 93 11.25 -6.09 10.79
C LYS A 93 11.46 -7.50 10.21
N LYS A 94 11.54 -8.52 11.07
CA LYS A 94 11.72 -9.92 10.67
C LYS A 94 10.57 -10.44 9.78
N MET A 95 9.33 -10.00 10.04
CA MET A 95 8.17 -10.38 9.21
C MET A 95 8.25 -9.75 7.81
N LYS A 96 8.62 -8.47 7.70
CA LYS A 96 8.82 -7.81 6.40
C LYS A 96 9.90 -8.52 5.57
N ALA A 97 11.02 -8.86 6.20
CA ALA A 97 12.11 -9.59 5.53
C ALA A 97 11.69 -11.00 5.09
N ALA A 98 11.01 -11.76 5.96
CA ALA A 98 10.51 -13.10 5.63
C ALA A 98 9.46 -13.08 4.51
N ALA A 99 8.57 -12.08 4.48
CA ALA A 99 7.56 -11.93 3.44
C ALA A 99 8.20 -11.66 2.06
N LEU A 100 9.20 -10.76 2.01
CA LEU A 100 9.94 -10.49 0.78
C LEU A 100 10.69 -11.73 0.28
N ARG A 101 11.41 -12.44 1.16
CA ARG A 101 12.13 -13.68 0.81
C ARG A 101 11.19 -14.76 0.28
N GLY A 102 10.05 -15.00 0.95
CA GLY A 102 9.05 -15.96 0.48
C GLY A 102 8.45 -15.58 -0.88
N ALA A 103 8.19 -14.29 -1.14
CA ALA A 103 7.67 -13.83 -2.42
C ALA A 103 8.71 -13.89 -3.56
N LEU A 104 9.99 -13.63 -3.28
CA LEU A 104 11.08 -13.82 -4.24
C LEU A 104 11.36 -15.30 -4.51
N SER A 105 11.23 -16.17 -3.50
CA SER A 105 11.42 -17.62 -3.65
C SER A 105 10.35 -18.24 -4.54
N ASP A 106 9.10 -17.78 -4.44
CA ASP A 106 8.01 -18.16 -5.37
C ASP A 106 8.33 -17.80 -6.83
N ARG A 107 8.86 -16.60 -7.07
CA ARG A 107 9.24 -16.12 -8.41
C ARG A 107 10.49 -16.81 -8.96
N ALA A 108 11.48 -17.12 -8.12
CA ALA A 108 12.65 -17.89 -8.50
C ALA A 108 12.28 -19.32 -8.90
N ARG A 109 11.52 -20.02 -8.05
CA ARG A 109 11.05 -21.39 -8.31
C ARG A 109 10.21 -21.47 -9.59
N SER A 110 9.31 -20.51 -9.81
CA SER A 110 8.46 -20.48 -11.01
C SER A 110 9.15 -20.01 -12.31
N GLY A 111 10.48 -19.80 -12.30
CA GLY A 111 11.25 -19.39 -13.48
C GLY A 111 10.93 -17.97 -13.96
N ARG A 112 10.43 -17.10 -13.07
CA ARG A 112 9.99 -15.72 -13.34
C ARG A 112 10.97 -14.65 -12.86
N LEU A 113 12.16 -15.10 -12.44
CA LEU A 113 13.25 -14.24 -12.02
C LEU A 113 14.31 -14.26 -13.12
N HIS A 114 14.63 -13.09 -13.67
CA HIS A 114 15.62 -12.91 -14.71
C HIS A 114 16.71 -11.95 -14.21
N VAL A 115 17.97 -12.32 -14.39
CA VAL A 115 19.11 -11.42 -14.16
C VAL A 115 19.73 -11.13 -15.51
N VAL A 116 19.89 -9.85 -15.84
CA VAL A 116 20.47 -9.37 -17.10
C VAL A 116 21.64 -8.44 -16.81
N ASP A 117 22.64 -8.44 -17.69
CA ASP A 117 23.75 -7.47 -17.61
C ASP A 117 23.22 -6.02 -17.60
N SER A 118 22.57 -5.65 -18.70
CA SER A 118 22.00 -4.33 -18.94
C SER A 118 20.72 -4.43 -19.78
N ILE A 119 19.76 -3.55 -19.54
CA ILE A 119 18.49 -3.51 -20.30
C ILE A 119 18.61 -2.59 -21.53
N VAL A 120 19.39 -1.50 -21.41
CA VAL A 120 19.63 -0.53 -22.49
C VAL A 120 21.11 -0.52 -22.83
N ALA A 121 21.46 -1.03 -24.02
CA ALA A 121 22.84 -1.17 -24.49
C ALA A 121 23.44 0.13 -25.08
N GLY A 122 23.27 1.28 -24.41
CA GLY A 122 23.86 2.54 -24.87
C GLY A 122 23.52 3.76 -24.02
N ASP A 123 24.33 4.82 -24.16
CA ASP A 123 24.39 5.99 -23.26
C ASP A 123 23.18 6.94 -23.32
N LYS A 124 22.15 6.62 -24.12
CA LYS A 124 20.99 7.48 -24.37
C LYS A 124 19.70 6.76 -24.00
N PRO A 125 18.83 7.36 -23.15
CA PRO A 125 17.58 6.73 -22.76
C PRO A 125 16.65 6.56 -23.97
N SER A 126 16.10 5.36 -24.14
CA SER A 126 15.26 5.00 -25.28
C SER A 126 14.18 3.98 -24.90
N THR A 127 12.95 4.48 -24.76
CA THR A 127 11.75 3.67 -24.44
C THR A 127 11.54 2.54 -25.45
N LYS A 128 11.72 2.82 -26.74
CA LYS A 128 11.50 1.84 -27.82
C LYS A 128 12.46 0.64 -27.73
N LEU A 129 13.74 0.89 -27.41
CA LEU A 129 14.74 -0.18 -27.30
C LEU A 129 14.55 -0.97 -26.00
N ALA A 130 14.28 -0.29 -24.89
CA ALA A 130 14.06 -0.93 -23.60
C ALA A 130 12.81 -1.84 -23.63
N LEU A 131 11.71 -1.39 -24.23
CA LEU A 131 10.49 -2.20 -24.39
C LEU A 131 10.67 -3.38 -25.36
N ALA A 132 11.51 -3.24 -26.40
CA ALA A 132 11.83 -4.37 -27.27
C ALA A 132 12.60 -5.44 -26.48
N ALA A 133 13.64 -5.06 -25.73
CA ALA A 133 14.42 -5.98 -24.90
C ALA A 133 13.58 -6.68 -23.82
N LEU A 134 12.65 -5.97 -23.17
CA LEU A 134 11.75 -6.58 -22.18
C LEU A 134 10.79 -7.60 -22.79
N ARG A 135 10.28 -7.36 -24.01
CA ARG A 135 9.38 -8.28 -24.71
C ARG A 135 10.09 -9.50 -25.29
N GLU A 136 11.39 -9.39 -25.56
CA GLU A 136 12.27 -10.53 -25.87
C GLU A 136 12.49 -11.42 -24.64
N LEU A 137 12.62 -10.84 -23.44
CA LEU A 137 12.80 -11.56 -22.17
C LEU A 137 11.51 -12.21 -21.66
N THR A 138 10.41 -11.47 -21.66
CA THR A 138 9.17 -11.81 -20.96
C THR A 138 7.95 -11.48 -21.83
N PRO A 139 7.03 -12.44 -22.09
CA PRO A 139 5.77 -12.17 -22.78
C PRO A 139 4.65 -11.68 -21.84
N ARG A 140 4.91 -11.55 -20.54
CA ARG A 140 3.92 -11.24 -19.49
C ARG A 140 3.69 -9.73 -19.33
N PRO A 141 2.47 -9.29 -18.95
CA PRO A 141 2.06 -7.88 -19.03
C PRO A 141 2.51 -7.01 -17.85
N ARG A 142 3.05 -7.58 -16.76
CA ARG A 142 3.54 -6.79 -15.61
C ARG A 142 4.93 -7.25 -15.20
N VAL A 143 5.90 -6.34 -15.32
CA VAL A 143 7.30 -6.63 -15.00
C VAL A 143 7.79 -5.67 -13.91
N LEU A 144 8.36 -6.22 -12.83
CA LEU A 144 9.13 -5.45 -11.86
C LEU A 144 10.58 -5.40 -12.33
N ILE A 145 11.11 -4.19 -12.46
CA ILE A 145 12.48 -3.93 -12.90
C ILE A 145 13.25 -3.38 -11.71
N VAL A 146 14.27 -4.13 -11.28
CA VAL A 146 15.13 -3.75 -10.17
C VAL A 146 16.46 -3.26 -10.73
N VAL A 147 16.72 -1.98 -10.49
CA VAL A 147 17.93 -1.27 -10.97
C VAL A 147 18.80 -0.84 -9.79
N ASP A 148 20.05 -0.51 -10.09
CA ASP A 148 20.88 0.25 -9.17
C ASP A 148 20.46 1.73 -9.18
N ARG A 149 20.78 2.46 -8.11
CA ARG A 149 20.41 3.88 -7.96
C ARG A 149 21.08 4.78 -9.00
N ASP A 150 22.25 4.39 -9.49
CA ASP A 150 23.02 5.14 -10.48
C ASP A 150 22.61 4.83 -11.93
N ASP A 151 21.82 3.78 -12.19
CA ASP A 151 21.28 3.47 -13.53
C ASP A 151 20.07 4.34 -13.87
N THR A 152 20.38 5.61 -14.11
CA THR A 152 19.43 6.62 -14.57
C THR A 152 18.95 6.36 -16.01
N ILE A 153 19.73 5.66 -16.85
CA ILE A 153 19.40 5.44 -18.27
C ILE A 153 18.26 4.44 -18.39
N THR A 154 18.33 3.30 -17.71
CA THR A 154 17.25 2.30 -17.65
C THR A 154 16.00 2.91 -17.02
N SER A 155 16.16 3.62 -15.89
CA SER A 155 15.04 4.29 -15.20
C SER A 155 14.30 5.30 -16.09
N LEU A 156 15.03 6.20 -16.76
CA LEU A 156 14.45 7.18 -17.68
C LEU A 156 13.83 6.54 -18.92
N SER A 157 14.38 5.42 -19.40
CA SER A 157 13.87 4.68 -20.56
C SER A 157 12.54 3.97 -20.29
N LEU A 158 12.26 3.58 -19.04
CA LEU A 158 11.13 2.71 -18.73
C LEU A 158 10.04 3.36 -17.89
N ARG A 159 10.31 4.47 -17.18
CA ARG A 159 9.34 5.15 -16.28
C ARG A 159 7.99 5.55 -16.90
N ASN A 160 7.88 5.58 -18.23
CA ASN A 160 6.67 5.93 -18.96
C ASN A 160 5.86 4.70 -19.42
N ALA A 161 6.39 3.49 -19.28
CA ALA A 161 5.71 2.26 -19.67
C ALA A 161 4.79 1.78 -18.53
N GLY A 162 3.47 1.79 -18.77
CA GLY A 162 2.48 1.35 -17.78
C GLY A 162 2.50 -0.15 -17.45
N GLU A 163 3.24 -0.94 -18.23
CA GLU A 163 3.49 -2.37 -18.00
C GLU A 163 4.68 -2.65 -17.06
N THR A 164 5.48 -1.63 -16.73
CA THR A 164 6.68 -1.77 -15.89
C THR A 164 6.60 -0.98 -14.59
N VAL A 165 6.99 -1.61 -13.48
CA VAL A 165 7.29 -0.92 -12.22
C VAL A 165 8.81 -0.92 -12.05
N ILE A 166 9.39 0.23 -11.71
CA ILE A 166 10.84 0.36 -11.51
C ILE A 166 11.11 0.65 -10.03
N LEU A 167 11.95 -0.17 -9.41
CA LEU A 167 12.43 0.04 -8.04
C LEU A 167 13.96 -0.03 -8.02
N THR A 168 14.56 0.65 -7.05
CA THR A 168 15.97 0.45 -6.69
C THR A 168 16.10 -0.75 -5.74
N PHE A 169 17.27 -1.41 -5.73
CA PHE A 169 17.50 -2.63 -4.94
C PHE A 169 17.26 -2.47 -3.41
N ASP A 170 17.39 -1.25 -2.87
CA ASP A 170 17.07 -0.89 -1.49
C ASP A 170 15.55 -0.81 -1.22
N GLN A 171 14.75 -0.46 -2.22
CA GLN A 171 13.30 -0.22 -2.12
C GLN A 171 12.42 -1.42 -2.50
N VAL A 172 13.00 -2.52 -2.99
CA VAL A 172 12.27 -3.76 -3.30
C VAL A 172 11.46 -4.22 -2.09
N ASN A 173 10.15 -4.41 -2.30
CA ASN A 173 9.18 -4.72 -1.26
C ASN A 173 8.22 -5.84 -1.71
N THR A 174 7.48 -6.41 -0.75
CA THR A 174 6.63 -7.58 -0.99
C THR A 174 5.44 -7.30 -1.91
N TYR A 175 4.86 -6.09 -1.88
CA TYR A 175 3.71 -5.75 -2.71
C TYR A 175 4.05 -5.72 -4.19
N ASP A 176 5.11 -5.00 -4.57
CA ASP A 176 5.48 -4.84 -5.99
C ASP A 176 6.00 -6.15 -6.59
N VAL A 177 6.68 -6.99 -5.79
CA VAL A 177 7.08 -8.36 -6.16
C VAL A 177 5.89 -9.27 -6.48
N LEU A 178 4.76 -9.09 -5.80
CA LEU A 178 3.53 -9.88 -6.06
C LEU A 178 2.65 -9.28 -7.14
N LEU A 179 2.67 -7.96 -7.30
CA LEU A 179 1.89 -7.22 -8.31
C LEU A 179 2.41 -7.49 -9.73
N SER A 180 3.71 -7.73 -9.85
CA SER A 180 4.36 -8.12 -11.11
C SER A 180 4.36 -9.62 -11.32
N ASP A 181 4.22 -10.03 -12.58
CA ASP A 181 4.27 -11.42 -13.00
C ASP A 181 5.71 -11.93 -12.96
N ASP A 182 6.62 -11.18 -13.60
CA ASP A 182 8.06 -11.46 -13.70
C ASP A 182 8.90 -10.33 -13.10
N ILE A 183 10.13 -10.66 -12.71
CA ILE A 183 11.08 -9.75 -12.08
C ILE A 183 12.40 -9.79 -12.85
N VAL A 184 12.85 -8.62 -13.30
CA VAL A 184 14.11 -8.42 -14.01
C VAL A 184 15.06 -7.60 -13.13
N PHE A 185 16.19 -8.18 -12.73
CA PHE A 185 17.29 -7.46 -12.08
C PHE A 185 18.37 -7.12 -13.10
N THR A 186 18.94 -5.92 -13.03
CA THR A 186 20.28 -5.69 -13.59
C THR A 186 21.33 -6.39 -12.73
N GLN A 187 22.46 -6.81 -13.31
CA GLN A 187 23.50 -7.54 -12.57
C GLN A 187 24.01 -6.73 -11.36
N SER A 188 24.31 -5.44 -11.56
CA SER A 188 24.70 -4.52 -10.49
C SER A 188 23.69 -4.48 -9.33
N ALA A 189 22.40 -4.41 -9.66
CA ALA A 189 21.32 -4.39 -8.67
C ALA A 189 21.17 -5.74 -7.95
N PHE A 190 21.37 -6.86 -8.65
CA PHE A 190 21.33 -8.19 -8.07
C PHE A 190 22.46 -8.42 -7.07
N ASP A 191 23.70 -8.10 -7.46
CA ASP A 191 24.89 -8.27 -6.63
C ASP A 191 24.80 -7.38 -5.38
N ALA A 192 24.38 -6.11 -5.52
CA ALA A 192 24.11 -5.21 -4.41
C ALA A 192 22.95 -5.68 -3.52
N PHE A 193 21.87 -6.23 -4.11
CA PHE A 193 20.73 -6.79 -3.37
C PHE A 193 21.14 -7.97 -2.50
N VAL A 194 21.95 -8.89 -3.05
CA VAL A 194 22.49 -10.06 -2.36
C VAL A 194 23.45 -9.65 -1.24
N ALA A 195 24.44 -8.79 -1.55
CA ALA A 195 25.41 -8.31 -0.58
C ALA A 195 24.75 -7.60 0.63
N ALA A 196 23.64 -6.88 0.42
CA ALA A 196 22.93 -6.19 1.48
C ALA A 196 22.00 -7.07 2.35
N ARG A 197 21.71 -8.32 1.94
CA ARG A 197 20.65 -9.15 2.56
C ARG A 197 21.00 -10.61 2.84
N SER A 198 22.08 -11.13 2.26
CA SER A 198 22.59 -12.49 2.51
C SER A 198 23.37 -12.54 3.82
N ALA A 199 23.37 -13.71 4.47
CA ALA A 199 24.39 -14.01 5.47
C ALA A 199 25.67 -14.52 4.79
N GLU A 200 26.82 -14.31 5.42
CA GLU A 200 28.10 -14.88 4.96
C GLU A 200 28.08 -16.41 5.06
N GLY A 201 28.61 -17.10 4.05
CA GLY A 201 28.72 -18.57 4.03
C GLY A 201 27.44 -19.36 3.69
N VAL A 202 26.39 -18.70 3.17
CA VAL A 202 25.15 -19.37 2.73
C VAL A 202 25.38 -20.11 1.39
N LYS A 203 24.74 -21.28 1.24
CA LYS A 203 24.74 -22.05 -0.01
C LYS A 203 24.06 -21.28 -1.15
N THR A 204 24.59 -21.41 -2.37
CA THR A 204 23.98 -20.85 -3.58
C THR A 204 23.43 -21.94 -4.50
N ILE A 205 22.42 -21.59 -5.30
CA ILE A 205 21.82 -22.40 -6.36
C ILE A 205 21.90 -21.59 -7.66
N ALA A 206 22.15 -22.21 -8.81
CA ALA A 206 22.10 -21.52 -10.10
C ALA A 206 20.66 -21.12 -10.46
N LEU A 207 20.48 -19.96 -11.10
CA LEU A 207 19.17 -19.45 -11.54
C LEU A 207 18.49 -20.41 -12.52
N SER A 208 19.27 -21.06 -13.39
CA SER A 208 18.82 -22.15 -14.26
C SER A 208 18.22 -23.35 -13.51
N ALA A 209 18.82 -23.75 -12.38
CA ALA A 209 18.37 -24.90 -11.61
C ALA A 209 17.08 -24.59 -10.82
N ALA A 210 16.95 -23.39 -10.25
CA ALA A 210 15.79 -22.99 -9.44
C ALA A 210 14.45 -23.10 -10.20
N ALA A 211 14.45 -22.82 -11.51
CA ALA A 211 13.26 -22.91 -12.35
C ALA A 211 12.78 -24.35 -12.61
N THR A 212 13.68 -25.34 -12.56
CA THR A 212 13.37 -26.73 -12.96
C THR A 212 12.65 -27.57 -11.90
N GLU A 213 12.56 -27.12 -10.65
CA GLU A 213 11.90 -27.90 -9.58
C GLU A 213 10.36 -27.89 -9.63
N VAL A 214 9.75 -27.03 -10.44
CA VAL A 214 8.28 -26.88 -10.47
C VAL A 214 7.60 -28.01 -11.25
N ASP A 215 8.16 -28.43 -12.39
CA ASP A 215 7.60 -29.54 -13.19
C ASP A 215 7.51 -30.88 -12.43
N ALA A 216 8.31 -31.06 -11.38
CA ALA A 216 8.30 -32.27 -10.57
C ALA A 216 7.20 -32.30 -9.48
N ARG A 217 6.56 -31.16 -9.15
CA ARG A 217 5.69 -31.03 -7.96
C ARG A 217 4.19 -30.98 -8.26
N ASP A 218 3.79 -30.73 -9.50
CA ASP A 218 2.37 -30.75 -9.91
C ASP A 218 1.81 -32.17 -10.20
N ALA A 219 2.61 -33.22 -9.99
CA ALA A 219 2.19 -34.62 -9.99
C ALA A 219 1.33 -34.98 -8.75
N LYS A 220 0.08 -34.50 -8.77
CA LYS A 220 -1.01 -34.72 -7.80
C LYS A 220 -1.03 -36.15 -7.18
N PRO A 221 -0.90 -36.29 -5.85
CA PRO A 221 -1.25 -37.53 -5.15
C PRO A 221 -2.77 -37.77 -5.25
N ALA A 222 -3.16 -38.93 -5.78
CA ALA A 222 -4.56 -39.29 -5.92
C ALA A 222 -5.24 -39.49 -4.55
N ALA A 223 -6.42 -38.88 -4.37
CA ALA A 223 -7.22 -39.07 -3.16
C ALA A 223 -7.74 -40.51 -3.08
N LYS A 224 -7.28 -41.28 -2.08
CA LYS A 224 -7.86 -42.60 -1.77
C LYS A 224 -9.23 -42.44 -1.11
N LYS A 225 -10.21 -43.17 -1.64
CA LYS A 225 -11.60 -43.20 -1.21
C LYS A 225 -11.74 -44.00 0.10
N ALA A 226 -12.67 -43.59 0.97
CA ALA A 226 -12.88 -44.15 2.31
C ALA A 226 -13.48 -45.59 2.30
N PRO A 227 -13.62 -46.20 3.49
CA PRO A 227 -14.93 -46.75 3.84
C PRO A 227 -15.50 -46.22 5.18
N ALA A 228 -16.82 -46.23 5.28
CA ALA A 228 -17.59 -45.59 6.35
C ALA A 228 -17.77 -46.45 7.62
N LYS A 229 -18.08 -45.81 8.75
CA LYS A 229 -18.72 -46.46 9.91
C LYS A 229 -19.98 -45.71 10.36
N LYS A 230 -21.11 -46.40 10.15
CA LYS A 230 -22.41 -46.36 10.85
C LYS A 230 -22.64 -45.30 11.93
N ALA A 231 -23.71 -44.53 11.77
CA ALA A 231 -24.45 -43.92 12.87
C ALA A 231 -25.40 -44.94 13.54
N PRO A 232 -25.83 -44.70 14.80
CA PRO A 232 -27.13 -45.12 15.31
C PRO A 232 -28.02 -43.91 15.66
N ALA A 233 -29.33 -44.09 15.58
CA ALA A 233 -30.35 -43.06 15.85
C ALA A 233 -31.19 -43.39 17.11
N LYS A 234 -32.06 -42.43 17.47
CA LYS A 234 -33.15 -42.50 18.48
C LYS A 234 -32.77 -42.54 19.98
N LYS A 235 -33.17 -41.46 20.67
CA LYS A 235 -34.40 -41.49 21.49
C LYS A 235 -35.05 -40.10 21.54
N ALA A 236 -36.36 -40.05 21.70
CA ALA A 236 -37.16 -38.83 21.77
C ALA A 236 -38.01 -38.81 23.05
N ALA A 237 -38.38 -37.62 23.52
CA ALA A 237 -39.47 -37.38 24.46
C ALA A 237 -40.06 -35.98 24.21
N ALA A 238 -41.40 -35.88 24.21
CA ALA A 238 -42.19 -34.63 24.23
C ALA A 238 -42.46 -34.24 25.71
N THR A 239 -43.16 -33.17 26.12
CA THR A 239 -44.12 -32.19 25.52
C THR A 239 -43.66 -30.74 25.84
N GLU A 240 -44.34 -29.60 25.65
CA GLU A 240 -45.70 -29.14 25.23
C GLU A 240 -45.55 -28.01 24.16
N ALA A 241 -46.49 -27.59 23.31
CA ALA A 241 -47.97 -27.57 23.23
C ALA A 241 -48.69 -26.30 23.78
N VAL A 242 -48.74 -25.22 22.96
CA VAL A 242 -49.84 -24.23 22.94
C VAL A 242 -50.10 -23.81 21.49
N ALA A 243 -51.37 -23.74 21.08
CA ALA A 243 -51.84 -23.22 19.78
C ALA A 243 -52.15 -21.69 19.90
N ASP A 244 -52.69 -20.93 18.95
CA ASP A 244 -53.49 -21.25 17.76
C ASP A 244 -53.55 -20.03 16.79
N GLU A 245 -53.76 -20.30 15.48
CA GLU A 245 -54.31 -19.45 14.38
C GLU A 245 -53.88 -17.95 14.20
N ASP A 246 -54.00 -17.27 13.04
CA ASP A 246 -54.76 -17.50 11.80
C ASP A 246 -54.01 -16.95 10.55
N LYS A 247 -54.30 -17.46 9.35
CA LYS A 247 -53.90 -16.89 8.05
C LYS A 247 -54.73 -17.42 6.86
N PRO A 248 -55.36 -16.51 6.10
CA PRO A 248 -55.59 -16.66 4.66
C PRO A 248 -54.86 -15.56 3.85
N ALA A 249 -54.67 -15.59 2.54
CA ALA A 249 -54.61 -16.61 1.48
C ALA A 249 -54.24 -15.84 0.17
N LYS A 250 -53.90 -16.54 -0.92
CA LYS A 250 -53.32 -15.96 -2.15
C LYS A 250 -54.34 -15.16 -3.01
N LYS A 251 -53.88 -14.07 -3.66
CA LYS A 251 -54.21 -13.81 -5.09
C LYS A 251 -53.25 -12.83 -5.76
N ALA A 252 -52.75 -13.21 -6.95
CA ALA A 252 -52.23 -12.30 -7.98
C ALA A 252 -53.18 -12.41 -9.19
N PRO A 253 -53.24 -11.42 -10.09
CA PRO A 253 -52.63 -11.66 -11.40
C PRO A 253 -52.14 -10.41 -12.19
N ALA A 254 -51.49 -10.73 -13.32
CA ALA A 254 -51.44 -10.01 -14.60
C ALA A 254 -50.48 -8.82 -14.81
N LYS A 255 -49.72 -8.93 -15.92
CA LYS A 255 -48.91 -7.89 -16.57
C LYS A 255 -49.78 -7.08 -17.54
N LYS A 256 -49.48 -5.78 -17.72
CA LYS A 256 -49.65 -5.10 -19.02
C LYS A 256 -48.71 -3.90 -19.15
N ALA A 257 -48.18 -3.71 -20.36
CA ALA A 257 -47.34 -2.59 -20.81
C ALA A 257 -47.43 -2.57 -22.37
N PRO A 258 -46.90 -1.56 -23.08
CA PRO A 258 -46.69 -0.14 -22.77
C PRO A 258 -47.43 0.78 -23.80
N ALA A 259 -47.26 2.11 -23.71
CA ALA A 259 -47.64 3.03 -24.79
C ALA A 259 -46.62 4.18 -24.96
N LYS A 260 -46.21 4.42 -26.23
CA LYS A 260 -45.51 5.59 -26.81
C LYS A 260 -46.51 6.76 -27.01
N ALA A 261 -46.18 7.98 -27.45
CA ALA A 261 -45.00 8.87 -27.54
C ALA A 261 -45.45 10.20 -28.23
N ALA A 262 -44.54 11.16 -28.50
CA ALA A 262 -44.72 12.42 -29.29
C ALA A 262 -45.55 13.55 -28.60
N ASP A 263 -45.33 14.87 -28.81
CA ASP A 263 -44.38 15.57 -29.70
C ASP A 263 -43.97 17.00 -29.17
N GLU A 264 -42.69 17.31 -29.32
CA GLU A 264 -41.96 18.53 -29.76
C GLU A 264 -42.68 19.93 -29.87
N ALA A 265 -42.34 20.95 -29.04
CA ALA A 265 -41.46 22.14 -29.30
C ALA A 265 -42.08 23.29 -30.18
N PRO A 266 -41.42 24.44 -30.57
CA PRO A 266 -40.05 24.94 -30.31
C PRO A 266 -39.78 26.48 -30.10
N ALA A 267 -38.55 26.81 -29.64
CA ALA A 267 -37.73 28.03 -29.92
C ALA A 267 -38.25 29.44 -29.45
N LYS A 268 -37.49 30.56 -29.33
CA LYS A 268 -36.21 31.13 -29.86
C LYS A 268 -35.64 32.13 -28.80
N LYS A 269 -34.42 32.73 -28.79
CA LYS A 269 -33.10 32.64 -29.48
C LYS A 269 -32.07 33.56 -28.74
N ALA A 270 -30.75 33.32 -28.94
CA ALA A 270 -29.65 34.33 -29.00
C ALA A 270 -29.25 35.15 -27.72
N SER A 271 -28.00 35.60 -27.51
CA SER A 271 -26.72 35.41 -28.25
C SER A 271 -25.45 35.89 -27.50
N THR A 272 -24.29 35.41 -27.98
CA THR A 272 -22.95 36.07 -28.05
C THR A 272 -22.04 36.22 -26.83
N ALA A 273 -20.72 36.15 -27.11
CA ALA A 273 -19.61 36.14 -26.16
C ALA A 273 -18.72 37.40 -26.22
N LYS A 274 -18.02 37.71 -25.13
CA LYS A 274 -16.74 38.47 -25.05
C LYS A 274 -16.11 38.20 -23.68
N LYS A 275 -14.92 37.58 -23.63
CA LYS A 275 -13.57 38.21 -23.65
C LYS A 275 -13.20 38.90 -22.33
N ALA A 276 -12.31 38.25 -21.57
CA ALA A 276 -11.67 38.82 -20.38
C ALA A 276 -10.68 39.95 -20.74
N PRO A 277 -10.47 40.93 -19.85
CA PRO A 277 -9.38 41.90 -19.97
C PRO A 277 -8.15 41.43 -19.19
N ALA A 278 -7.04 41.21 -19.90
CA ALA A 278 -5.72 41.24 -19.27
C ALA A 278 -5.26 42.70 -19.15
N LYS A 279 -4.66 43.09 -18.02
CA LYS A 279 -3.83 44.30 -17.93
C LYS A 279 -2.36 43.92 -18.09
N LYS A 280 -1.67 44.65 -18.95
CA LYS A 280 -0.29 44.42 -19.38
C LYS A 280 0.62 45.43 -18.67
N ALA A 281 1.73 44.97 -18.13
CA ALA A 281 2.90 45.79 -17.84
C ALA A 281 4.12 44.99 -18.31
N ALA A 282 5.00 45.63 -19.07
CA ALA A 282 6.15 44.97 -19.66
C ALA A 282 7.39 45.14 -18.76
N ALA A 283 8.25 44.13 -18.82
CA ALA A 283 9.69 44.19 -19.03
C ALA A 283 10.51 45.29 -18.31
N ASP A 284 11.52 44.85 -17.56
CA ASP A 284 12.90 45.20 -17.88
C ASP A 284 13.84 44.01 -17.53
N GLU A 285 15.05 43.99 -18.09
CA GLU A 285 16.03 42.89 -17.98
C GLU A 285 17.16 43.16 -16.95
N ASP A 286 18.14 42.24 -16.96
CA ASP A 286 19.53 42.36 -16.51
C ASP A 286 19.96 41.73 -15.16
N LYS A 287 21.28 41.54 -15.01
CA LYS A 287 21.96 40.31 -14.52
C LYS A 287 22.52 40.43 -13.07
N PRO A 288 23.44 39.58 -12.55
CA PRO A 288 23.37 39.13 -11.15
C PRO A 288 24.49 39.63 -10.23
N ALA A 289 24.15 40.02 -8.99
CA ALA A 289 25.13 40.41 -7.98
C ALA A 289 25.62 39.22 -7.11
N LYS A 290 26.95 39.03 -7.05
CA LYS A 290 27.63 38.05 -6.18
C LYS A 290 27.90 38.63 -4.77
N LYS A 291 28.16 37.71 -3.82
CA LYS A 291 28.85 37.88 -2.52
C LYS A 291 28.15 38.68 -1.41
N ALA A 292 27.82 37.96 -0.33
CA ALA A 292 28.58 38.08 0.92
C ALA A 292 28.51 36.77 1.71
N ALA A 293 29.66 36.27 2.18
CA ALA A 293 29.73 35.08 3.04
C ALA A 293 30.03 35.50 4.48
N ALA A 294 29.25 35.02 5.45
CA ALA A 294 29.51 35.21 6.87
C ALA A 294 29.71 33.85 7.56
N LYS A 295 30.97 33.48 7.82
CA LYS A 295 31.31 32.35 8.69
C LYS A 295 30.87 32.66 10.12
N LYS A 296 30.25 31.70 10.82
CA LYS A 296 30.23 31.68 12.29
C LYS A 296 30.78 30.34 12.76
N ALA A 297 31.87 30.40 13.53
CA ALA A 297 32.61 29.22 13.98
C ALA A 297 31.89 28.48 15.13
N PRO A 298 32.11 27.16 15.30
CA PRO A 298 31.49 26.38 16.37
C PRO A 298 32.16 26.64 17.74
N ALA A 299 31.36 26.62 18.81
CA ALA A 299 31.82 26.80 20.18
C ALA A 299 32.61 25.58 20.71
N ALA A 300 33.54 25.83 21.62
CA ALA A 300 34.56 24.86 22.04
C ALA A 300 34.07 23.78 23.02
N LYS A 301 34.82 22.67 23.06
CA LYS A 301 34.66 21.52 23.97
C LYS A 301 34.74 21.94 25.43
N LYS A 302 33.89 21.37 26.29
CA LYS A 302 34.04 21.41 27.75
C LYS A 302 34.49 20.03 28.26
N ALA A 303 35.68 19.96 28.85
CA ALA A 303 36.23 18.73 29.42
C ALA A 303 35.67 18.46 30.83
N PRO A 304 35.55 17.18 31.26
CA PRO A 304 35.12 16.83 32.61
C PRO A 304 36.29 16.95 33.61
N ALA A 305 36.04 17.58 34.76
CA ALA A 305 37.03 17.72 35.83
C ALA A 305 37.12 16.45 36.70
N LYS A 306 38.34 15.97 36.94
CA LYS A 306 38.64 14.98 38.00
C LYS A 306 38.21 15.54 39.36
N LYS A 307 37.45 14.78 40.15
CA LYS A 307 37.46 14.92 41.61
C LYS A 307 38.42 13.89 42.20
N THR A 308 39.46 14.38 42.87
CA THR A 308 40.43 13.59 43.63
C THR A 308 39.82 13.13 44.96
N ALA A 309 40.29 11.98 45.46
CA ALA A 309 39.92 11.48 46.78
C ALA A 309 40.62 12.29 47.88
N ALA A 310 39.89 12.57 48.97
CA ALA A 310 40.44 13.16 50.19
C ALA A 310 40.06 12.29 51.39
N LYS A 311 41.08 11.60 51.92
CA LYS A 311 41.07 10.76 53.13
C LYS A 311 40.79 11.63 54.37
N LYS A 312 39.88 11.23 55.25
CA LYS A 312 39.78 11.76 56.63
C LYS A 312 39.65 10.61 57.63
N ALA A 313 40.51 10.62 58.64
CA ALA A 313 40.56 9.61 59.70
C ALA A 313 39.73 10.01 60.92
N ALA A 314 39.50 9.05 61.83
CA ALA A 314 38.99 9.28 63.19
C ALA A 314 40.01 10.05 64.06
N PRO A 315 39.60 10.62 65.22
CA PRO A 315 39.32 9.88 66.46
C PRO A 315 37.83 10.01 66.89
N GLY A 316 37.26 9.29 67.89
CA GLY A 316 37.61 9.26 69.31
C GLY A 316 37.26 10.61 69.97
N GLY A 317 36.42 10.76 71.00
CA GLY A 317 35.71 9.87 71.92
C GLY A 317 34.87 10.76 72.87
N ASP A 318 34.45 10.21 74.01
CA ASP A 318 33.90 10.91 75.20
C ASP A 318 32.45 11.47 75.23
N ASP A 319 31.69 10.82 76.13
CA ASP A 319 30.78 11.34 77.16
C ASP A 319 29.29 11.72 76.92
N LYS A 320 28.47 11.06 77.76
CA LYS A 320 27.06 11.28 78.20
C LYS A 320 25.91 11.00 77.21
#